data_AF-A0A8S9L5Q7-F1
#
_entry.id   AF-A0A8S9L5Q7-F1
#
_cell.length_a   1.000
_cell.length_b   1.000
_cell.length_c   1.000
_cell.angle_alpha   90.00
_cell.angle_beta   90.00
_cell.angle_gamma   90.00
#
_symmetry.space_group_name_H-M   'P 1'
#
loop_
_entity.id
_entity.type
_entity.pdbx_description
1 polymer ?
#
loop_
_entity_poly.entity_id
_entity_poly.type
_entity_poly.pdbx_seq_one_letter_code
_entity_poly.pdbx_strand_id
1 'polypeptide(L)'
;MISLGTHLCTLIVKPVPGTTFKQGDAIKNGATIRLQHMKTRKWLHSHLHASPISGNLEVSCFGDDSNSDTGDHWKLTIEGSGKIWKQDQRVRLQHIDTSGYLHSHDKKYQRIAGGQQEVCGIREKRADNVWLAAEGVYLPVNESSK
;
A
#
# COMPACT_ATOMS: atom_id res chain seq x y z
N MET A 1 3.39 5.43 -10.90
CA MET A 1 2.02 5.40 -10.34
C MET A 1 1.53 3.97 -10.46
N ILE A 2 1.28 3.32 -9.33
CA ILE A 2 0.92 1.90 -9.32
C ILE A 2 -0.55 1.84 -8.94
N SER A 3 -1.40 1.56 -9.93
CA SER A 3 -2.81 1.32 -9.67
C SER A 3 -2.95 -0.03 -8.94
N LEU A 4 -3.84 -0.06 -7.95
CA LEU A 4 -4.22 -1.26 -7.22
C LEU A 4 -5.76 -1.29 -7.26
N GLY A 5 -6.33 -1.68 -8.41
CA GLY A 5 -7.75 -2.03 -8.55
C GLY A 5 -8.68 -1.02 -9.25
N THR A 6 -9.79 -1.59 -9.75
CA THR A 6 -10.82 -1.06 -10.66
C THR A 6 -11.12 0.44 -10.55
N HIS A 7 -10.84 1.21 -11.62
CA HIS A 7 -11.33 2.55 -12.05
C HIS A 7 -11.52 3.71 -11.03
N LEU A 8 -11.44 3.46 -9.73
CA LEU A 8 -11.62 4.42 -8.63
C LEU A 8 -10.48 4.36 -7.60
N CYS A 9 -9.58 3.38 -7.66
CA CYS A 9 -8.56 3.12 -6.63
C CYS A 9 -7.12 3.32 -7.14
N THR A 10 -6.87 4.43 -7.84
CA THR A 10 -5.50 4.76 -8.27
C THR A 10 -4.66 5.26 -7.09
N LEU A 11 -3.60 4.53 -6.76
CA LEU A 11 -2.62 4.90 -5.74
C LEU A 11 -1.32 5.40 -6.37
N ILE A 12 -0.77 6.47 -5.81
CA ILE A 12 0.53 7.01 -6.17
C ILE A 12 1.53 6.52 -5.13
N VAL A 13 2.52 5.74 -5.58
CA VAL A 13 3.64 5.34 -4.73
C VAL A 13 4.58 6.53 -4.57
N LYS A 14 4.88 6.87 -3.33
CA LYS A 14 5.82 7.94 -2.97
C LYS A 14 6.84 7.43 -1.96
N PRO A 15 8.08 7.95 -1.98
CA PRO A 15 9.06 7.67 -0.95
C PRO A 15 8.69 8.34 0.38
N VAL A 16 9.34 7.90 1.46
CA VAL A 16 9.29 8.57 2.76
C VAL A 16 10.02 9.94 2.66
N PRO A 17 9.49 11.02 3.26
CA PRO A 17 10.15 12.33 3.23
C PRO A 17 11.57 12.27 3.83
N GLY A 18 12.49 13.07 3.29
CA GLY A 18 13.88 13.12 3.77
C GLY A 18 14.76 11.94 3.32
N THR A 19 14.22 10.95 2.61
CA THR A 19 15.04 9.91 1.97
C THR A 19 15.66 10.38 0.65
N THR A 20 16.72 9.72 0.19
CA THR A 20 17.38 10.05 -1.08
C THR A 20 16.58 9.61 -2.31
N PHE A 21 15.60 8.71 -2.14
CA PHE A 21 14.77 8.17 -3.20
C PHE A 21 13.92 9.25 -3.86
N LYS A 22 13.91 9.24 -5.20
CA LYS A 22 13.16 10.18 -6.03
C LYS A 22 12.14 9.44 -6.88
N GLN A 23 11.17 10.20 -7.36
CA GLN A 23 10.22 9.72 -8.35
C GLN A 23 10.98 9.30 -9.63
N GLY A 24 10.75 8.06 -10.09
CA GLY A 24 11.51 7.45 -11.19
C GLY A 24 12.58 6.46 -10.73
N ASP A 25 12.91 6.40 -9.44
CA ASP A 25 13.85 5.40 -8.94
C ASP A 25 13.19 4.01 -8.84
N ALA A 26 13.98 2.97 -9.10
CA ALA A 26 13.54 1.59 -8.95
C ALA A 26 13.24 1.25 -7.49
N ILE A 27 12.04 0.72 -7.21
CA ILE A 27 11.62 0.34 -5.85
C ILE A 27 12.17 -1.05 -5.52
N LYS A 28 13.09 -1.12 -4.57
CA LYS A 28 13.75 -2.36 -4.15
C LYS A 28 12.88 -3.16 -3.17
N ASN A 29 13.09 -4.48 -3.13
CA ASN A 29 12.52 -5.33 -2.10
C ASN A 29 12.95 -4.83 -0.70
N GLY A 30 12.01 -4.73 0.23
CA GLY A 30 12.23 -4.21 1.57
C GLY A 30 12.18 -2.68 1.69
N ALA A 31 11.97 -1.94 0.59
CA ALA A 31 11.83 -0.49 0.65
C ALA A 31 10.58 -0.06 1.46
N THR A 32 10.73 1.01 2.23
CA THR A 32 9.60 1.69 2.87
C THR A 32 9.02 2.72 1.91
N ILE A 33 7.73 2.60 1.65
CA ILE A 33 6.97 3.45 0.73
C ILE A 33 5.74 4.02 1.43
N ARG A 34 5.14 5.03 0.81
CA ARG A 34 3.81 5.54 1.12
C ARG A 34 2.91 5.42 -0.11
N LEU A 35 1.63 5.22 0.11
CA LEU A 35 0.63 5.08 -0.96
C LEU A 35 -0.41 6.19 -0.81
N GLN A 36 -0.44 7.12 -1.77
CA GLN A 36 -1.40 8.23 -1.74
C GLN A 36 -2.55 7.96 -2.70
N HIS A 37 -3.79 8.05 -2.20
CA HIS A 37 -4.96 7.96 -3.04
C HIS A 37 -5.07 9.21 -3.93
N MET A 38 -5.06 9.01 -5.24
CA MET A 38 -4.96 10.11 -6.20
C MET A 38 -6.10 11.12 -6.05
N LYS A 39 -7.34 10.63 -5.93
CA LYS A 39 -8.54 11.48 -5.95
C LYS A 39 -8.69 12.30 -4.68
N THR A 40 -8.43 11.71 -3.52
CA THR A 40 -8.65 12.37 -2.21
C THR A 40 -7.38 12.97 -1.61
N ARG A 41 -6.21 12.69 -2.20
CA ARG A 41 -4.88 13.09 -1.71
C ARG A 41 -4.50 12.54 -0.34
N LYS A 42 -5.28 11.60 0.20
CA LYS A 42 -5.03 10.96 1.50
C LYS A 42 -4.07 9.79 1.39
N TRP A 43 -3.41 9.45 2.49
CA TRP A 43 -2.45 8.36 2.58
C TRP A 43 -3.12 7.09 3.08
N LEU A 44 -2.71 5.94 2.53
CA LEU A 44 -3.03 4.64 3.10
C LEU A 44 -2.38 4.55 4.48
N HIS A 45 -3.21 4.42 5.51
CA HIS A 45 -2.79 4.58 6.90
C HIS A 45 -3.27 3.40 7.73
N SER A 46 -2.54 3.09 8.80
CA SER A 46 -2.99 2.13 9.81
C SER A 46 -2.47 2.49 11.19
N HIS A 47 -3.12 1.96 12.22
CA HIS A 47 -2.86 2.28 13.63
C HIS A 47 -3.46 1.21 14.55
N LEU A 48 -3.34 1.39 15.87
CA LEU A 48 -3.88 0.46 16.86
C LEU A 48 -5.38 0.69 17.13
N HIS A 49 -6.19 0.68 16.06
CA HIS A 49 -7.64 0.71 16.13
C HIS A 49 -8.24 -0.57 15.54
N ALA A 50 -9.40 -1.00 16.03
CA ALA A 50 -10.08 -2.19 15.56
C ALA A 50 -10.76 -1.95 14.19
N SER A 51 -10.63 -2.88 13.25
CA SER A 51 -11.28 -2.77 11.95
C SER A 51 -12.80 -2.99 12.05
N PRO A 52 -13.63 -2.35 11.22
CA PRO A 52 -15.08 -2.25 11.44
C PRO A 52 -15.87 -3.57 11.42
N ILE A 53 -15.39 -4.58 10.70
CA ILE A 53 -16.09 -5.85 10.54
C ILE A 53 -15.38 -6.98 11.29
N SER A 54 -14.07 -7.12 11.11
CA SER A 54 -13.32 -8.25 11.68
C SER A 54 -12.61 -7.96 13.00
N GLY A 55 -12.54 -6.70 13.45
CA GLY A 55 -11.81 -6.33 14.66
C GLY A 55 -10.29 -6.50 14.55
N ASN A 56 -9.76 -6.60 13.32
CA ASN A 56 -8.32 -6.62 13.04
C ASN A 56 -7.73 -5.20 13.18
N LEU A 57 -6.55 -4.93 12.64
CA LEU A 57 -6.04 -3.56 12.59
C LEU A 57 -6.80 -2.76 11.53
N GLU A 58 -7.32 -1.59 11.90
CA GLU A 58 -7.97 -0.69 10.94
C GLU A 58 -6.96 -0.20 9.90
N VAL A 59 -7.41 -0.15 8.64
CA VAL A 59 -6.72 0.52 7.54
C VAL A 59 -7.64 1.60 7.02
N SER A 60 -7.11 2.81 6.88
CA SER A 60 -7.89 4.01 6.56
C SER A 60 -7.15 4.91 5.56
N CYS A 61 -7.78 6.04 5.24
CA CYS A 61 -7.19 7.12 4.47
C CYS A 61 -6.98 8.34 5.38
N PHE A 62 -5.73 8.67 5.70
CA PHE A 62 -5.38 9.73 6.64
C PHE A 62 -4.70 10.92 5.95
N GLY A 63 -4.75 12.10 6.58
CA GLY A 63 -3.97 13.26 6.17
C GLY A 63 -4.28 13.80 4.77
N ASP A 64 -3.27 14.40 4.15
CA ASP A 64 -3.26 15.03 2.83
C ASP A 64 -1.81 15.32 2.34
N ASP A 65 -1.64 16.16 1.31
CA ASP A 65 -0.32 16.52 0.77
C ASP A 65 0.63 17.19 1.77
N SER A 66 0.09 17.86 2.79
CA SER A 66 0.85 18.58 3.83
C SER A 66 0.92 17.83 5.16
N ASN A 67 0.09 16.80 5.34
CA ASN A 67 -0.02 16.05 6.58
C ASN A 67 0.17 14.54 6.35
N SER A 68 1.28 14.00 6.86
CA SER A 68 1.66 12.60 6.78
C SER A 68 2.61 12.25 7.93
N ASP A 69 2.50 11.04 8.46
CA ASP A 69 3.32 10.55 9.57
C ASP A 69 3.77 9.08 9.35
N THR A 70 4.34 8.46 10.39
CA THR A 70 4.84 7.07 10.30
C THR A 70 3.75 6.04 10.13
N GLY A 71 2.49 6.36 10.48
CA GLY A 71 1.33 5.50 10.24
C GLY A 71 1.00 5.32 8.75
N ASP A 72 1.61 6.13 7.88
CA ASP A 72 1.51 6.01 6.42
C ASP A 72 2.60 5.12 5.81
N HIS A 73 3.52 4.58 6.61
CA HIS A 73 4.70 3.87 6.14
C HIS A 73 4.45 2.37 5.97
N TRP A 74 4.69 1.88 4.74
CA TRP A 74 4.52 0.47 4.39
C TRP A 74 5.82 -0.10 3.84
N LYS A 75 6.29 -1.19 4.43
CA LYS A 75 7.38 -1.99 3.87
C LYS A 75 6.86 -2.87 2.75
N LEU A 76 7.42 -2.66 1.56
CA LEU A 76 7.17 -3.54 0.42
C LEU A 76 8.01 -4.80 0.53
N THR A 77 7.36 -5.96 0.49
CA THR A 77 8.04 -7.27 0.38
C THR A 77 7.63 -7.93 -0.93
N ILE A 78 8.60 -8.28 -1.76
CA ILE A 78 8.36 -9.08 -2.96
C ILE A 78 8.39 -10.55 -2.56
N GLU A 79 7.35 -11.31 -2.91
CA GLU A 79 7.31 -12.74 -2.67
C GLU A 79 8.17 -13.45 -3.73
N GLY A 80 9.09 -14.31 -3.28
CA GLY A 80 10.08 -14.98 -4.14
C GLY A 80 11.45 -14.27 -4.15
N SER A 81 12.16 -14.36 -5.27
CA SER A 81 13.56 -13.90 -5.41
C SER A 81 13.72 -12.53 -6.08
N GLY A 82 12.62 -11.83 -6.36
CA GLY A 82 12.64 -10.51 -6.99
C GLY A 82 13.36 -9.47 -6.13
N LYS A 83 14.25 -8.69 -6.74
CA LYS A 83 15.01 -7.61 -6.07
C LYS A 83 14.40 -6.22 -6.27
N ILE A 84 13.70 -6.03 -7.39
CA ILE A 84 13.06 -4.77 -7.79
C ILE A 84 11.61 -5.08 -8.10
N TRP A 85 10.71 -4.24 -7.61
CA TRP A 85 9.28 -4.38 -7.80
C TRP A 85 8.89 -4.07 -9.23
N LYS A 86 8.13 -4.97 -9.83
CA LYS A 86 7.58 -4.88 -11.18
C LYS A 86 6.07 -5.12 -11.15
N GLN A 87 5.40 -4.73 -12.23
CA GLN A 87 4.01 -5.10 -12.47
C GLN A 87 3.82 -6.63 -12.37
N ASP A 88 2.64 -7.06 -11.93
CA ASP A 88 2.23 -8.47 -11.81
C ASP A 88 3.11 -9.34 -10.88
N GLN A 89 4.04 -8.74 -10.14
CA GLN A 89 4.72 -9.43 -9.06
C GLN A 89 3.83 -9.52 -7.83
N ARG A 90 3.82 -10.71 -7.22
CA ARG A 90 3.21 -10.96 -5.92
C ARG A 90 3.99 -10.21 -4.86
N VAL A 91 3.34 -9.30 -4.17
CA VAL A 91 3.93 -8.50 -3.10
C VAL A 91 3.07 -8.50 -1.85
N ARG A 92 3.68 -8.10 -0.74
CA ARG A 92 2.99 -7.75 0.51
C ARG A 92 3.39 -6.35 0.92
N LEU A 93 2.46 -5.67 1.58
CA LEU A 93 2.68 -4.37 2.19
C LEU A 93 2.52 -4.55 3.69
N GLN A 94 3.60 -4.41 4.44
CA GLN A 94 3.58 -4.51 5.89
C GLN A 94 3.65 -3.11 6.50
N HIS A 95 2.65 -2.73 7.28
CA HIS A 95 2.64 -1.48 8.02
C HIS A 95 3.79 -1.48 9.03
N ILE A 96 4.63 -0.44 9.01
CA ILE A 96 5.86 -0.38 9.81
C ILE A 96 5.54 -0.40 11.31
N ASP A 97 4.64 0.47 11.77
CA ASP A 97 4.45 0.70 13.21
C ASP A 97 3.71 -0.46 13.90
N THR A 98 2.78 -1.10 13.19
CA THR A 98 1.95 -2.18 13.77
C THR A 98 2.39 -3.60 13.39
N SER A 99 3.31 -3.72 12.42
CA SER A 99 3.70 -4.97 11.76
C SER A 99 2.55 -5.72 11.04
N GLY A 100 1.38 -5.09 10.86
CA GLY A 100 0.25 -5.68 10.14
C GLY A 100 0.43 -5.66 8.63
N TYR A 101 0.19 -6.79 7.96
CA TYR A 101 0.13 -6.88 6.50
C TYR A 101 -1.23 -6.36 6.00
N LEU A 102 -1.22 -5.51 4.98
CA LEU A 102 -2.42 -5.08 4.26
C LEU A 102 -3.17 -6.31 3.75
N HIS A 103 -4.42 -6.45 4.15
CA HIS A 103 -5.21 -7.66 3.99
C HIS A 103 -6.61 -7.29 3.53
N SER A 104 -7.21 -8.12 2.68
CA SER A 104 -8.65 -8.07 2.39
C SER A 104 -9.20 -9.47 2.33
N HIS A 105 -10.51 -9.63 2.42
CA HIS A 105 -11.16 -10.95 2.50
C HIS A 105 -12.64 -10.80 2.14
N ASP A 106 -13.36 -11.91 2.01
CA ASP A 106 -14.79 -11.89 1.67
C ASP A 106 -15.72 -11.54 2.83
N LYS A 107 -15.39 -10.46 3.57
CA LYS A 107 -16.28 -9.80 4.53
C LYS A 107 -16.61 -8.44 3.96
N LYS A 108 -17.90 -8.19 3.74
CA LYS A 108 -18.38 -7.03 2.99
C LYS A 108 -19.26 -6.14 3.84
N TYR A 109 -19.20 -4.83 3.59
CA TYR A 109 -20.16 -3.87 4.14
C TYR A 109 -21.56 -4.15 3.61
N GLN A 110 -22.57 -3.93 4.46
CA GLN A 110 -23.98 -4.27 4.17
C GLN A 110 -24.84 -3.06 3.79
N ARG A 111 -24.43 -1.84 4.18
CA ARG A 111 -25.21 -0.62 3.98
C ARG A 111 -24.45 0.38 3.12
N ILE A 112 -23.83 1.38 3.74
CA ILE A 112 -22.93 2.31 3.05
C ILE A 112 -21.73 1.51 2.53
N ALA A 113 -21.33 1.79 1.28
CA ALA A 113 -20.33 0.99 0.55
C ALA A 113 -20.71 -0.51 0.44
N GLY A 114 -22.01 -0.81 0.41
CA GLY A 114 -22.55 -2.15 0.30
C GLY A 114 -21.88 -2.98 -0.79
N GLY A 115 -21.45 -4.20 -0.43
CA GLY A 115 -20.76 -5.12 -1.35
C GLY A 115 -19.25 -4.94 -1.46
N GLN A 116 -18.69 -3.81 -0.99
CA GLN A 116 -17.23 -3.64 -0.90
C GLN A 116 -16.66 -4.48 0.24
N GLN A 117 -15.50 -5.08 0.01
CA GLN A 117 -14.79 -5.87 1.01
C GLN A 117 -14.09 -4.97 2.05
N GLU A 118 -13.97 -5.46 3.29
CA GLU A 118 -13.12 -4.85 4.30
C GLU A 118 -11.65 -4.95 3.88
N VAL A 119 -10.91 -3.87 4.12
CA VAL A 119 -9.44 -3.87 4.10
C VAL A 119 -8.97 -3.61 5.52
N CYS A 120 -8.04 -4.44 6.01
CA CYS A 120 -7.53 -4.40 7.37
C CYS A 120 -6.05 -4.82 7.43
N GLY A 121 -5.43 -4.75 8.60
CA GLY A 121 -4.09 -5.25 8.87
C GLY A 121 -4.11 -6.52 9.72
N ILE A 122 -3.37 -7.55 9.30
CA ILE A 122 -3.18 -8.82 10.06
C ILE A 122 -1.69 -9.10 10.19
N ARG A 123 -1.20 -9.51 11.38
CA ARG A 123 0.24 -9.70 11.65
C ARG A 123 0.84 -10.99 11.06
N GLU A 124 0.01 -11.88 10.54
CA GLU A 124 0.41 -13.14 9.92
C GLU A 124 0.42 -13.04 8.40
N LYS A 125 1.36 -13.73 7.76
CA LYS A 125 1.30 -13.93 6.30
C LYS A 125 0.21 -14.94 5.95
N ARG A 126 -0.66 -14.57 5.01
CA ARG A 126 -1.79 -15.37 4.51
C ARG A 126 -1.85 -15.30 2.99
N ALA A 127 -2.72 -16.09 2.36
CA ALA A 127 -2.99 -15.94 0.93
C ALA A 127 -3.62 -14.56 0.63
N ASP A 128 -4.52 -14.13 1.51
CA ASP A 128 -5.38 -12.95 1.43
C ASP A 128 -4.67 -11.59 1.67
N ASN A 129 -3.38 -11.62 1.98
CA ASN A 129 -2.53 -10.42 2.05
C ASN A 129 -1.37 -10.48 1.04
N VAL A 130 -1.61 -11.12 -0.10
CA VAL A 130 -0.79 -11.00 -1.32
C VAL A 130 -1.50 -10.08 -2.30
N TRP A 131 -0.78 -9.10 -2.81
CA TRP A 131 -1.27 -8.11 -3.77
C TRP A 131 -0.45 -8.17 -5.06
N LEU A 132 -1.04 -7.70 -6.15
CA LEU A 132 -0.37 -7.46 -7.42
C LEU A 132 -0.62 -6.02 -7.85
N ALA A 133 0.43 -5.36 -8.32
CA ALA A 133 0.31 -4.11 -9.05
C ALA A 133 -0.36 -4.39 -10.40
N ALA A 134 -1.49 -3.74 -10.69
CA ALA A 134 -2.24 -3.91 -11.93
C ALA A 134 -2.60 -2.54 -12.55
N GLU A 135 -2.64 -2.43 -13.87
CA GLU A 135 -3.10 -1.21 -14.59
C GLU A 135 -2.35 0.09 -14.19
N GLY A 136 -1.02 0.03 -14.03
CA GLY A 136 -0.20 1.17 -13.59
C GLY A 136 0.33 2.07 -14.72
N VAL A 137 0.61 3.34 -14.39
CA VAL A 137 1.43 4.25 -15.21
C VAL A 137 2.82 4.34 -14.60
N TYR A 138 3.79 3.68 -15.24
CA TYR A 138 5.16 3.59 -14.74
C TYR A 138 6.00 4.71 -15.35
N LEU A 139 6.68 5.45 -14.48
CA LEU A 139 7.59 6.50 -14.93
C LEU A 139 8.87 5.85 -15.47
N PRO A 140 9.55 6.49 -16.44
CA PRO A 140 10.87 6.05 -16.87
C PRO A 140 11.79 5.89 -15.66
N VAL A 141 12.56 4.81 -15.66
CA VAL A 141 13.52 4.56 -14.58
C VAL A 141 14.69 5.52 -14.76
N ASN A 142 15.00 6.30 -13.74
CA ASN A 142 16.23 7.08 -13.73
C ASN A 142 17.39 6.08 -13.64
N GLU A 143 18.10 5.83 -14.74
CA GLU A 143 19.37 5.13 -14.64
C GLU A 143 20.34 6.05 -13.90
N SER A 144 20.64 5.73 -12.65
CA SER A 144 21.83 6.26 -11.99
C SER A 144 23.02 5.74 -12.78
N SER A 145 23.62 6.59 -13.61
CA SER A 145 24.92 6.34 -14.22
C SER A 145 25.86 5.80 -13.14
N LYS A 146 26.47 4.66 -13.44
CA LYS A 146 27.39 3.93 -12.55
C LYS A 146 28.45 4.83 -11.92
#